data_AF-D4H3C8-F1
#
_entry.id   AF-D4H3C8-F1
#
_cell.length_a   1.000
_cell.length_b   1.000
_cell.length_c   1.000
_cell.angle_alpha   90.00
_cell.angle_beta   90.00
_cell.angle_gamma   90.00
#
_symmetry.space_group_name_H-M   'P 1'
#
loop_
_entity.id
_entity.type
_entity.pdbx_description
1 polymer ?
#
loop_
_entity_poly.entity_id
_entity_poly.type
_entity_poly.pdbx_seq_one_letter_code
_entity_poly.pdbx_strand_id
1 'polypeptide(L)'
;MYISPMDEKTKFQTTFELAEKLHRTMVYGIFIYPLFVAMAESFNWGIFHFLNFETMKSMGLVFMILTIVFFPLTYAIEALFIRGCLDFGKLGKRLLYAEIANMTMSEAITIFGLVIYLTSANLKFFYLFFVISFVHLLTLRPKKKKWQKRLNDISVH
;
A
#
# COMPACT_ATOMS: atom_id res chain seq x y z
N MET A 1 -27.45 0.13 -26.93
CA MET A 1 -27.36 0.59 -25.53
C MET A 1 -26.64 1.93 -25.53
N TYR A 2 -27.39 3.04 -25.41
CA TYR A 2 -26.81 4.39 -25.35
C TYR A 2 -26.39 4.63 -23.90
N ILE A 3 -25.09 4.56 -23.61
CA ILE A 3 -24.58 4.88 -22.27
C ILE A 3 -24.66 6.41 -22.15
N SER A 4 -25.66 6.90 -21.42
CA SER A 4 -25.78 8.32 -21.11
C SER A 4 -24.46 8.81 -20.51
N PRO A 5 -23.90 9.96 -20.97
CA PRO A 5 -22.65 10.46 -20.44
C PRO A 5 -22.80 10.69 -18.94
N MET A 6 -22.16 9.85 -18.13
CA MET A 6 -22.13 10.04 -16.68
C MET A 6 -21.58 11.43 -16.36
N ASP A 7 -22.34 12.18 -15.56
CA ASP A 7 -21.91 13.44 -14.94
C ASP A 7 -20.53 13.26 -14.27
N GLU A 8 -19.66 14.25 -14.41
CA GLU A 8 -18.27 14.21 -13.93
C GLU A 8 -18.21 13.97 -12.42
N LYS A 9 -19.19 14.50 -11.69
CA LYS A 9 -19.37 14.27 -10.26
C LYS A 9 -19.61 12.78 -9.94
N THR A 10 -20.40 12.10 -10.75
CA THR A 10 -20.70 10.67 -10.60
C THR A 10 -19.48 9.82 -10.95
N LYS A 11 -18.70 10.20 -11.97
CA LYS A 11 -17.43 9.53 -12.31
C LYS A 11 -16.41 9.65 -11.17
N PHE A 12 -16.29 10.83 -10.57
CA PHE A 12 -15.40 11.05 -9.43
C PHE A 12 -15.81 10.24 -8.20
N GLN A 13 -17.11 10.20 -7.87
CA GLN A 13 -17.64 9.39 -6.77
C GLN A 13 -17.36 7.89 -7.00
N THR A 14 -17.64 7.39 -8.20
CA THR A 14 -17.36 6.00 -8.57
C THR A 14 -15.87 5.66 -8.40
N THR A 15 -14.99 6.59 -8.78
CA THR A 15 -13.53 6.40 -8.66
C THR A 15 -13.07 6.40 -7.19
N PHE A 16 -13.64 7.27 -6.36
CA PHE A 16 -13.36 7.28 -4.93
C PHE A 16 -13.85 5.99 -4.25
N GLU A 17 -15.05 5.54 -4.57
CA GLU A 17 -15.59 4.28 -4.04
C GLU A 17 -14.75 3.08 -4.44
N LEU A 18 -14.21 3.08 -5.66
CA LEU A 18 -13.27 2.06 -6.12
C LEU A 18 -11.98 2.08 -5.28
N ALA A 19 -11.41 3.27 -5.02
CA ALA A 19 -10.23 3.41 -4.17
C ALA A 19 -10.48 2.91 -2.73
N GLU A 20 -11.65 3.22 -2.15
CA GLU A 20 -12.02 2.75 -0.81
C GLU A 20 -12.27 1.23 -0.76
N LYS A 21 -12.90 0.67 -1.80
CA LYS A 21 -13.07 -0.79 -1.92
C LYS A 21 -11.71 -1.47 -2.03
N LEU A 22 -10.82 -0.96 -2.88
CA LEU A 22 -9.47 -1.50 -3.06
C LEU A 22 -8.66 -1.41 -1.76
N HIS A 23 -8.74 -0.29 -1.06
CA HIS A 23 -8.12 -0.14 0.26
C HIS A 23 -8.60 -1.17 1.26
N ARG A 24 -9.92 -1.38 1.36
CA ARG A 24 -10.47 -2.43 2.23
C ARG A 24 -9.99 -3.82 1.82
N THR A 25 -9.99 -4.13 0.53
CA THR A 25 -9.47 -5.41 0.01
C THR A 25 -7.99 -5.60 0.37
N MET A 26 -7.15 -4.56 0.26
CA MET A 26 -5.74 -4.63 0.65
C MET A 26 -5.58 -4.84 2.16
N VAL A 27 -6.39 -4.18 2.99
CA VAL A 27 -6.39 -4.38 4.45
C VAL A 27 -6.74 -5.81 4.82
N TYR A 28 -7.66 -6.46 4.10
CA TYR A 28 -7.94 -7.88 4.31
C TYR A 28 -6.85 -8.77 3.70
N GLY A 29 -6.35 -8.42 2.52
CA GLY A 29 -5.33 -9.18 1.79
C GLY A 29 -4.02 -9.32 2.56
N ILE A 30 -3.63 -8.30 3.33
CA ILE A 30 -2.41 -8.36 4.15
C ILE A 30 -2.45 -9.48 5.21
N PHE A 31 -3.63 -9.95 5.63
CA PHE A 31 -3.75 -11.07 6.58
C PHE A 31 -3.47 -12.44 5.94
N ILE A 32 -3.36 -12.52 4.62
CA ILE A 32 -2.91 -13.74 3.94
C ILE A 32 -1.47 -14.07 4.34
N TYR A 33 -0.62 -13.06 4.56
CA TYR A 33 0.78 -13.28 4.96
C TYR A 33 0.94 -13.99 6.32
N PRO A 34 0.34 -13.53 7.44
CA PRO A 34 0.43 -14.25 8.70
C PRO A 34 -0.27 -15.61 8.66
N LEU A 35 -1.34 -15.76 7.87
CA LEU A 35 -1.98 -17.06 7.66
C LEU A 35 -1.02 -18.04 6.95
N PHE A 36 -0.32 -17.57 5.91
CA PHE A 36 0.70 -18.34 5.22
C PHE A 36 1.83 -18.76 6.17
N VAL A 37 2.35 -17.83 6.97
CA VAL A 37 3.39 -18.13 7.98
C VAL A 37 2.89 -19.15 9.00
N ALA A 38 1.67 -18.99 9.52
CA ALA A 38 1.08 -19.94 10.46
C ALA A 38 0.92 -21.35 9.85
N MET A 39 0.51 -21.44 8.58
CA MET A 39 0.47 -22.71 7.86
C MET A 39 1.87 -23.31 7.67
N ALA A 40 2.84 -22.52 7.22
CA ALA A 40 4.20 -22.97 6.99
C ALA A 40 4.82 -23.60 8.26
N GLU A 41 4.61 -22.96 9.42
CA GLU A 41 5.03 -23.48 10.73
C GLU A 41 4.23 -24.73 11.14
N SER A 42 2.91 -24.72 10.98
CA SER A 42 2.05 -25.84 11.40
C SER A 42 2.33 -27.14 10.64
N PHE A 43 2.68 -27.02 9.36
CA PHE A 43 2.96 -28.16 8.49
C PHE A 43 4.45 -28.46 8.30
N ASN A 44 5.34 -27.71 8.96
CA ASN A 44 6.79 -27.85 8.81
C ASN A 44 7.24 -27.92 7.34
N TRP A 45 6.75 -26.99 6.50
CA TRP A 45 6.92 -27.06 5.04
C TRP A 45 8.38 -26.99 4.54
N GLY A 46 9.38 -26.82 5.42
CA GLY A 46 10.79 -26.87 5.04
C GLY A 46 11.20 -25.80 4.02
N ILE A 47 10.46 -24.69 3.95
CA ILE A 47 10.61 -23.61 2.95
C ILE A 47 11.82 -22.71 3.23
N PHE A 48 12.57 -22.98 4.30
CA PHE A 48 13.61 -22.10 4.78
C PHE A 48 14.88 -22.22 3.95
N HIS A 49 15.37 -21.08 3.46
CA HIS A 49 16.67 -20.99 2.82
C HIS A 49 17.63 -20.22 3.72
N PHE A 50 18.32 -20.94 4.60
CA PHE A 50 19.14 -20.35 5.64
C PHE A 50 20.30 -19.55 5.06
N LEU A 51 20.26 -18.24 5.28
CA LEU A 51 21.38 -17.35 4.99
C LEU A 51 22.30 -17.24 6.21
N ASN A 52 23.56 -16.88 5.96
CA ASN A 52 24.52 -16.57 7.02
C ASN A 52 23.99 -15.42 7.90
N PHE A 53 24.30 -15.47 9.20
CA PHE A 53 23.81 -14.51 10.19
C PHE A 53 24.13 -13.05 9.84
N GLU A 54 25.33 -12.78 9.32
CA GLU A 54 25.73 -11.44 8.89
C GLU A 54 24.87 -10.91 7.74
N THR A 55 24.59 -11.76 6.74
CA THR A 55 23.72 -11.42 5.61
C THR A 55 22.30 -11.12 6.06
N MET A 56 21.76 -11.94 6.97
CA MET A 56 20.43 -11.71 7.56
C MET A 56 20.37 -10.36 8.30
N LYS A 57 21.38 -10.05 9.10
CA LYS A 57 21.44 -8.78 9.85
C LYS A 57 21.53 -7.58 8.91
N SER A 58 22.36 -7.67 7.87
CA SER A 58 22.50 -6.63 6.85
C SER A 58 21.19 -6.41 6.09
N MET A 59 20.53 -7.49 5.65
CA MET A 59 19.26 -7.43 4.94
C MET A 59 18.15 -6.82 5.81
N GLY A 60 18.06 -7.24 7.08
CA GLY A 60 17.10 -6.66 8.04
C GLY A 60 17.30 -5.16 8.24
N LEU A 61 18.55 -4.70 8.30
CA LEU A 61 18.89 -3.28 8.41
C LEU A 61 18.50 -2.51 7.13
N VAL A 62 18.82 -3.04 5.94
CA VAL A 62 18.43 -2.44 4.66
C VAL A 62 16.92 -2.31 4.54
N PHE A 63 16.17 -3.37 4.84
CA PHE A 63 14.71 -3.35 4.78
C PHE A 63 14.08 -2.40 5.80
N MET A 64 14.70 -2.26 6.98
CA MET A 64 14.28 -1.27 7.97
C MET A 64 14.47 0.16 7.45
N ILE A 65 15.62 0.46 6.84
CA ILE A 65 15.88 1.77 6.22
C ILE A 65 14.86 2.05 5.11
N LEU A 66 14.63 1.09 4.20
CA LEU A 66 13.63 1.23 3.13
C LEU A 66 12.23 1.50 3.70
N THR A 67 11.85 0.80 4.76
CA THR A 67 10.58 1.00 5.45
C THR A 67 10.45 2.42 6.00
N ILE A 68 11.50 2.95 6.64
CA ILE A 68 11.53 4.33 7.14
C ILE A 68 11.37 5.34 5.99
N VAL A 69 11.99 5.09 4.83
CA VAL A 69 11.90 5.95 3.64
C VAL A 69 10.51 5.92 3.01
N PHE A 70 9.79 4.80 3.08
CA PHE A 70 8.45 4.68 2.48
C PHE A 70 7.43 5.60 3.14
N PHE A 71 7.52 5.86 4.45
CA PHE A 71 6.60 6.77 5.15
C PHE A 71 6.55 8.19 4.53
N PRO A 72 7.65 8.95 4.44
CA PRO A 72 7.64 10.27 3.81
C PRO A 72 7.36 10.20 2.30
N LEU A 73 7.84 9.14 1.61
CA LEU A 73 7.63 8.98 0.18
C LEU A 73 6.15 8.90 -0.18
N THR A 74 5.35 8.26 0.67
CA THR A 74 3.91 8.10 0.47
C THR A 74 3.16 9.45 0.46
N TYR A 75 3.65 10.44 1.21
CA TYR A 75 3.10 11.81 1.14
C TYR A 75 3.49 12.53 -0.15
N ALA A 76 4.65 12.23 -0.72
CA ALA A 76 5.14 12.85 -1.95
C ALA A 76 4.47 12.27 -3.21
N ILE A 77 4.12 10.97 -3.21
CA ILE A 77 3.51 10.27 -4.35
C ILE A 77 2.26 10.97 -4.84
N GLU A 78 1.33 11.29 -3.94
CA GLU A 78 0.09 11.99 -4.33
C GLU A 78 0.40 13.31 -5.05
N ALA A 79 1.34 14.10 -4.53
CA ALA A 79 1.73 15.36 -5.15
C ALA A 79 2.35 15.14 -6.54
N LEU A 80 3.17 14.10 -6.71
CA LEU A 80 3.79 13.75 -7.99
C LEU A 80 2.75 13.35 -9.05
N PHE A 81 1.74 12.54 -8.68
CA PHE A 81 0.71 12.08 -9.62
C PHE A 81 -0.27 13.21 -10.02
N ILE A 82 -0.55 14.15 -9.12
CA ILE A 82 -1.47 15.28 -9.37
C ILE A 82 -0.77 16.44 -10.10
N ARG A 83 0.56 16.55 -10.04
CA ARG A 83 1.31 17.66 -10.62
C ARG A 83 0.92 17.89 -12.10
N GLY A 84 0.51 19.12 -12.41
CA GLY A 84 0.11 19.52 -13.77
C GLY A 84 -1.22 18.95 -14.26
N CYS A 85 -2.08 18.41 -13.38
CA CYS A 85 -3.43 17.99 -13.76
C CYS A 85 -4.41 19.17 -13.70
N LEU A 86 -4.82 19.66 -14.87
CA LEU A 86 -5.84 20.70 -15.04
C LEU A 86 -7.22 20.13 -15.43
N ASP A 87 -7.32 18.81 -15.59
CA ASP A 87 -8.48 18.13 -16.15
C ASP A 87 -9.21 17.33 -15.06
N PHE A 88 -10.44 17.75 -14.74
CA PHE A 88 -11.33 17.13 -13.75
C PHE A 88 -11.55 15.63 -14.01
N GLY A 89 -11.70 15.24 -15.27
CA GLY A 89 -11.92 13.85 -15.66
C GLY A 89 -10.71 12.95 -15.41
N LYS A 90 -9.50 13.51 -15.42
CA LYS A 90 -8.24 12.77 -15.19
C LYS A 90 -7.78 12.79 -13.74
N LEU A 91 -8.22 13.77 -12.95
CA LEU A 91 -7.85 13.91 -11.54
C LEU A 91 -8.22 12.67 -10.72
N GLY A 92 -9.46 12.19 -10.86
CA GLY A 92 -9.93 11.00 -10.12
C GLY A 92 -9.08 9.77 -10.40
N LYS A 93 -8.71 9.53 -11.67
CA LYS A 93 -7.83 8.41 -12.05
C LYS A 93 -6.42 8.56 -11.47
N ARG A 94 -5.84 9.76 -11.51
CA ARG A 94 -4.51 10.03 -10.95
C ARG A 94 -4.48 9.84 -9.44
N LEU A 95 -5.52 10.29 -8.74
CA LEU A 95 -5.70 10.06 -7.32
C LEU A 95 -5.83 8.55 -7.01
N LEU A 96 -6.60 7.81 -7.81
CA LEU A 96 -6.69 6.36 -7.67
C LEU A 96 -5.33 5.69 -7.83
N TYR A 97 -4.54 6.04 -8.85
CA TYR A 97 -3.21 5.48 -9.05
C TYR A 97 -2.24 5.83 -7.92
N ALA A 98 -2.32 7.05 -7.38
CA ALA A 98 -1.54 7.45 -6.21
C ALA A 98 -1.89 6.59 -4.99
N GLU A 99 -3.18 6.36 -4.72
CA GLU A 99 -3.59 5.48 -3.62
C GLU A 99 -3.14 4.04 -3.83
N ILE A 100 -3.23 3.51 -5.07
CA ILE A 100 -2.73 2.16 -5.39
C ILE A 100 -1.22 2.09 -5.07
N ALA A 101 -0.42 3.05 -5.54
CA ALA A 101 1.02 3.08 -5.29
C ALA A 101 1.33 3.15 -3.79
N ASN A 102 0.60 3.98 -3.04
CA ASN A 102 0.73 4.10 -1.59
C ASN A 102 0.42 2.76 -0.87
N MET A 103 -0.64 2.07 -1.29
CA MET A 103 -1.01 0.76 -0.74
C MET A 103 0.04 -0.31 -1.07
N THR A 104 0.56 -0.33 -2.29
CA THR A 104 1.64 -1.25 -2.71
C THR A 104 2.91 -1.02 -1.90
N MET A 105 3.28 0.24 -1.62
CA MET A 105 4.42 0.52 -0.74
C MET A 105 4.19 -0.01 0.67
N SER A 106 2.97 0.11 1.18
CA SER A 106 2.62 -0.49 2.46
C SER A 106 2.80 -2.00 2.44
N GLU A 107 2.24 -2.68 1.44
CA GLU A 107 2.34 -4.14 1.28
C GLU A 107 3.78 -4.62 1.14
N ALA A 108 4.62 -3.90 0.40
CA ALA A 108 6.04 -4.21 0.23
C ALA A 108 6.79 -4.31 1.58
N ILE A 109 6.40 -3.53 2.58
CA ILE A 109 6.96 -3.63 3.94
C ILE A 109 6.69 -5.02 4.54
N THR A 110 5.47 -5.57 4.38
CA THR A 110 5.16 -6.93 4.84
C THR A 110 5.96 -7.98 4.07
N ILE A 111 6.13 -7.78 2.75
CA ILE A 111 6.94 -8.66 1.92
C ILE A 111 8.40 -8.69 2.41
N PHE A 112 8.97 -7.57 2.82
CA PHE A 112 10.31 -7.55 3.44
C PHE A 112 10.39 -8.43 4.69
N GLY A 113 9.37 -8.36 5.55
CA GLY A 113 9.24 -9.24 6.72
C GLY A 113 9.17 -10.72 6.33
N LEU A 114 8.40 -11.03 5.28
CA LEU A 114 8.25 -12.40 4.78
C LEU A 114 9.57 -12.94 4.22
N VAL A 115 10.31 -12.13 3.45
CA VAL A 115 11.63 -12.51 2.91
C VAL A 115 12.62 -12.80 4.04
N ILE A 116 12.65 -11.98 5.08
CA ILE A 116 13.49 -12.26 6.26
C ILE A 116 13.05 -13.56 6.92
N TYR A 117 11.75 -13.80 7.09
CA TYR A 117 11.26 -15.04 7.66
C TYR A 117 11.66 -16.27 6.84
N LEU A 118 11.47 -16.26 5.51
CA LEU A 118 11.86 -17.37 4.65
C LEU A 118 13.37 -17.65 4.67
N THR A 119 14.19 -16.63 4.90
CA THR A 119 15.65 -16.77 4.90
C THR A 119 16.27 -17.06 6.27
N SER A 120 15.51 -16.90 7.36
CA SER A 120 16.03 -17.00 8.73
C SER A 120 15.17 -17.79 9.71
N ALA A 121 13.97 -18.21 9.31
CA ALA A 121 12.92 -18.74 10.18
C ALA A 121 12.57 -17.83 11.38
N ASN A 122 12.92 -16.54 11.32
CA ASN A 122 12.73 -15.63 12.44
C ASN A 122 11.36 -14.92 12.36
N LEU A 123 10.39 -15.47 13.10
CA LEU A 123 9.03 -14.92 13.20
C LEU A 123 9.00 -13.48 13.73
N LYS A 124 9.95 -13.08 14.59
CA LYS A 124 9.93 -11.74 15.22
C LYS A 124 10.05 -10.62 14.18
N PHE A 125 10.95 -10.79 13.21
CA PHE A 125 11.10 -9.80 12.14
C PHE A 125 9.87 -9.74 11.25
N PHE A 126 9.30 -10.90 10.88
CA PHE A 126 8.07 -10.93 10.11
C PHE A 126 6.94 -10.14 10.79
N TYR A 127 6.65 -10.41 12.05
CA TYR A 127 5.57 -9.71 12.76
C TYR A 127 5.87 -8.23 12.96
N LEU A 128 7.14 -7.84 13.17
CA LEU A 128 7.53 -6.43 13.23
C LEU A 128 7.18 -5.69 11.94
N PHE A 129 7.62 -6.20 10.79
CA PHE A 129 7.34 -5.60 9.49
C PHE A 129 5.86 -5.66 9.13
N PHE A 130 5.16 -6.75 9.46
CA PHE A 130 3.72 -6.87 9.30
C PHE A 130 2.97 -5.79 10.08
N VAL A 131 3.28 -5.58 11.36
CA VAL A 131 2.63 -4.54 12.18
C VAL A 131 2.92 -3.15 11.63
N ILE A 132 4.17 -2.86 11.23
CA ILE A 132 4.53 -1.57 10.62
C ILE A 132 3.75 -1.35 9.33
N SER A 133 3.70 -2.35 8.46
CA SER A 133 2.95 -2.33 7.20
C SER A 133 1.45 -2.14 7.42
N PHE A 134 0.88 -2.81 8.42
CA PHE A 134 -0.53 -2.69 8.77
C PHE A 134 -0.87 -1.29 9.28
N VAL A 135 -0.05 -0.76 10.20
CA VAL A 135 -0.19 0.62 10.70
C VAL A 135 -0.07 1.61 9.54
N HIS A 136 0.96 1.46 8.70
CA HIS A 136 1.17 2.31 7.53
C HIS A 136 -0.07 2.28 6.61
N LEU A 137 -0.60 1.10 6.31
CA LEU A 137 -1.80 0.95 5.48
C LEU A 137 -2.99 1.68 6.09
N LEU A 138 -3.24 1.51 7.40
CA LEU A 138 -4.33 2.22 8.10
C LEU A 138 -4.19 3.75 8.05
N THR A 139 -2.96 4.28 8.10
CA THR A 139 -2.73 5.73 7.98
C THR A 139 -3.06 6.27 6.58
N LEU A 140 -3.02 5.42 5.57
CA LEU A 140 -3.24 5.76 4.16
C LEU A 140 -4.69 5.61 3.70
N ARG A 141 -5.63 5.47 4.65
CA ARG A 141 -7.06 5.37 4.31
C ARG A 141 -7.49 6.55 3.43
N PRO A 142 -8.08 6.30 2.25
CA PRO A 142 -8.56 7.36 1.38
C PRO A 142 -9.67 8.14 2.09
N LYS A 143 -9.54 9.47 2.14
CA LYS A 143 -10.50 10.37 2.80
C LYS A 143 -11.23 11.22 1.77
N LYS A 144 -12.56 11.08 1.71
CA LYS A 144 -13.42 11.85 0.79
C LYS A 144 -13.18 13.36 0.89
N LYS A 145 -13.05 13.88 2.13
CA LYS A 145 -12.74 15.30 2.39
C LYS A 145 -11.43 15.76 1.74
N LYS A 146 -10.40 14.92 1.74
CA LYS A 146 -9.08 15.22 1.16
C LYS A 146 -9.17 15.28 -0.37
N TRP A 147 -9.82 14.29 -0.96
CA TRP A 147 -10.05 14.21 -2.40
C TRP A 147 -10.93 15.36 -2.90
N GLN A 148 -12.00 15.71 -2.17
CA GLN A 148 -12.85 16.87 -2.47
C GLN A 148 -12.09 18.20 -2.37
N LYS A 149 -11.20 18.35 -1.37
CA LYS A 149 -10.36 19.55 -1.27
C LYS A 149 -9.50 19.72 -2.53
N ARG A 150 -8.86 18.65 -3.01
CA ARG A 150 -8.08 18.67 -4.27
C ARG A 150 -8.91 19.02 -5.49
N LEU A 151 -10.15 18.53 -5.52
CA LEU A 151 -11.10 18.83 -6.59
C LEU A 151 -11.49 20.31 -6.59
N ASN A 152 -11.76 20.88 -5.41
CA ASN A 152 -12.05 22.30 -5.25
C ASN A 152 -10.84 23.17 -5.62
N ASP A 153 -9.62 22.77 -5.21
CA ASP A 153 -8.39 23.52 -5.52
C ASP A 153 -8.16 23.66 -7.05
N ILE A 154 -8.63 22.69 -7.85
CA ILE A 154 -8.55 22.74 -9.32
C ILE A 154 -9.71 23.53 -9.94
N SER A 155 -10.89 23.62 -9.31
CA SER A 155 -12.01 24.44 -9.84
C SER A 155 -11.79 25.95 -9.76
N VAL A 156 -10.86 26.40 -8.92
CA VAL A 156 -10.58 27.85 -8.71
C VAL A 156 -9.54 28.38 -9.72
N HIS A 157 -8.92 27.50 -10.51
CA HIS A 157 -7.95 27.82 -11.55
C HIS A 157 -8.48 27.49 -12.94
#